data_AF-A0A6I1Q7N9-F1
#
_entry.id   AF-A0A6I1Q7N9-F1
#
_cell.length_a   1.000
_cell.length_b   1.000
_cell.length_c   1.000
_cell.angle_alpha   90.00
_cell.angle_beta   90.00
_cell.angle_gamma   90.00
#
_symmetry.space_group_name_H-M   'P 1'
#
loop_
_entity.id
_entity.type
_entity.pdbx_description
1 polymer ?
#
loop_
_entity_poly.entity_id
_entity_poly.type
_entity_poly.pdbx_seq_one_letter_code
_entity_poly.pdbx_strand_id
1 'polypeptide(L)'
;MSSWILQDFDIGDISCQIIEFSVDNHSYVMLFNRVDATRTEEMISEKAEELGIDYRENSYEVKFDLKENFESDQFFVRPEVSISVPGMRELGRIIKDLLEFHYRNSNAEAYVCVAESTKLKRFYDRLAKLYTEELNFEVRMNLGEEGLGYEITTPSYKS
;
A
#
# COMPACT_ATOMS: atom_id res chain seq x y z
N MET A 1 19.51 2.90 -11.90
CA MET A 1 18.17 2.43 -12.30
C MET A 1 17.72 1.48 -11.22
N SER A 2 16.62 1.77 -10.52
CA SER A 2 16.02 0.84 -9.57
C SER A 2 15.43 -0.31 -10.38
N SER A 3 15.89 -1.55 -10.15
CA SER A 3 15.33 -2.74 -10.79
C SER A 3 14.14 -3.22 -9.96
N TRP A 4 12.97 -3.36 -10.58
CA TRP A 4 11.78 -3.95 -9.98
C TRP A 4 11.53 -5.31 -10.60
N ILE A 5 11.07 -6.26 -9.80
CA ILE A 5 10.60 -7.56 -10.27
C ILE A 5 9.10 -7.61 -10.02
N LEU A 6 8.32 -7.60 -11.10
CA LEU A 6 6.87 -7.81 -11.04
C LEU A 6 6.62 -9.33 -11.12
N GLN A 7 5.87 -9.87 -10.16
CA GLN A 7 5.32 -11.21 -10.24
C GLN A 7 3.80 -11.12 -10.22
N ASP A 8 3.19 -11.54 -11.33
CA ASP A 8 1.74 -11.69 -11.43
C ASP A 8 1.38 -13.12 -10.98
N PHE A 9 0.48 -13.23 -10.00
CA PHE A 9 -0.07 -14.51 -9.55
C PHE A 9 -1.53 -14.60 -9.97
N ASP A 10 -1.81 -15.42 -10.99
CA ASP A 10 -3.19 -15.78 -11.34
C ASP A 10 -3.61 -17.02 -10.53
N ILE A 11 -4.28 -16.82 -9.39
CA ILE A 11 -5.02 -17.89 -8.69
C ILE A 11 -6.52 -17.65 -8.93
N GLY A 12 -7.04 -18.17 -10.04
CA GLY A 12 -8.45 -17.97 -10.41
C GLY A 12 -8.76 -16.51 -10.75
N ASP A 13 -9.79 -15.92 -10.14
CA ASP A 13 -10.20 -14.51 -10.33
C ASP A 13 -9.46 -13.54 -9.38
N ILE A 14 -8.45 -14.01 -8.63
CA ILE A 14 -7.74 -13.20 -7.63
C ILE A 14 -6.64 -12.36 -8.29
N SER A 15 -6.90 -11.07 -8.52
CA SER A 15 -5.88 -10.12 -8.96
C SER A 15 -5.07 -9.60 -7.77
N CYS A 16 -4.01 -10.33 -7.39
CA CYS A 16 -3.00 -9.87 -6.44
C CYS A 16 -1.72 -9.55 -7.22
N GLN A 17 -1.25 -8.30 -7.14
CA GLN A 17 0.03 -7.91 -7.71
C GLN A 17 1.07 -7.76 -6.60
N ILE A 18 2.18 -8.49 -6.73
CA ILE A 18 3.34 -8.38 -5.82
C ILE A 18 4.50 -7.79 -6.60
N ILE A 19 5.05 -6.70 -6.08
CA ILE A 19 6.20 -6.03 -6.66
C ILE A 19 7.36 -6.10 -5.67
N GLU A 20 8.46 -6.74 -6.08
CA GLU A 20 9.69 -6.78 -5.31
C GLU A 20 10.64 -5.64 -5.72
N PHE A 21 11.28 -5.02 -4.73
CA PHE A 21 12.28 -3.97 -4.94
C PHE A 21 13.29 -3.95 -3.79
N SER A 22 14.37 -3.18 -3.95
CA SER A 22 15.41 -3.08 -2.91
C SER A 22 15.82 -1.64 -2.61
N VAL A 23 16.15 -1.37 -1.35
CA VAL A 23 16.65 -0.08 -0.85
C VAL A 23 17.70 -0.33 0.23
N ASP A 24 18.88 0.30 0.14
CA ASP A 24 19.96 0.15 1.14
C ASP A 24 20.24 -1.33 1.50
N ASN A 25 20.32 -2.21 0.49
CA ASN A 25 20.50 -3.67 0.63
C ASN A 25 19.37 -4.43 1.35
N HIS A 26 18.24 -3.79 1.62
CA HIS A 26 17.03 -4.44 2.11
C HIS A 26 16.13 -4.78 0.93
N SER A 27 15.60 -6.00 0.90
CA SER A 27 14.61 -6.41 -0.10
C SER A 27 13.21 -6.24 0.49
N TYR A 28 12.34 -5.62 -0.29
CA TYR A 28 10.96 -5.32 0.06
C TYR A 28 10.01 -5.98 -0.93
N VAL A 29 8.80 -6.24 -0.44
CA VAL A 29 7.63 -6.60 -1.25
C VAL A 29 6.54 -5.56 -1.04
N MET A 30 5.85 -5.17 -2.10
CA MET A 30 4.64 -4.36 -2.05
C MET A 30 3.50 -5.13 -2.71
N LEU A 31 2.40 -5.28 -1.98
CA LEU A 31 1.23 -6.04 -2.39
C LEU A 31 0.09 -5.08 -2.71
N PHE A 32 -0.61 -5.37 -3.80
CA PHE A 32 -1.85 -4.73 -4.21
C PHE A 32 -2.93 -5.79 -4.31
N ASN A 33 -3.86 -5.79 -3.35
CA ASN A 33 -4.94 -6.76 -3.26
C ASN A 33 -6.25 -6.09 -3.61
N ARG A 34 -6.91 -6.52 -4.69
CA ARG A 34 -8.26 -6.04 -4.97
C ARG A 34 -9.21 -6.53 -3.86
N VAL A 35 -10.03 -5.62 -3.32
CA VAL A 35 -10.80 -5.85 -2.09
C VAL A 35 -11.84 -6.96 -2.28
N ASP A 36 -12.59 -6.94 -3.38
CA ASP A 36 -13.62 -7.92 -3.74
C ASP A 36 -13.04 -9.28 -4.17
N ALA A 37 -11.79 -9.30 -4.64
CA ALA A 37 -11.12 -10.54 -5.06
C ALA A 37 -10.61 -11.37 -3.87
N THR A 38 -10.46 -10.76 -2.69
CA THR A 38 -9.80 -11.39 -1.53
C THR A 38 -10.72 -11.61 -0.33
N ARG A 39 -11.96 -11.13 -0.38
CA ARG A 39 -12.88 -11.12 0.76
C ARG A 39 -14.33 -11.37 0.36
N THR A 40 -15.11 -11.87 1.31
CA THR A 40 -16.58 -11.92 1.18
C THR A 40 -17.18 -10.53 1.39
N GLU A 41 -18.40 -10.30 0.91
CA GLU A 41 -19.12 -9.02 1.12
C GLU A 41 -19.27 -8.66 2.61
N GLU A 42 -19.48 -9.65 3.47
CA GLU A 42 -19.56 -9.47 4.93
C GLU A 42 -18.24 -8.91 5.49
N MET A 43 -17.10 -9.52 5.13
CA MET A 43 -15.78 -9.04 5.57
C MET A 43 -15.46 -7.65 5.02
N ILE A 44 -15.92 -7.33 3.81
CA ILE A 44 -15.75 -5.99 3.22
C ILE A 44 -16.55 -4.97 4.01
N SER A 45 -17.81 -5.27 4.35
CA SER A 45 -18.68 -4.39 5.14
C SER A 45 -18.15 -4.15 6.55
N GLU A 46 -17.67 -5.19 7.23
CA GLU A 46 -17.06 -5.05 8.56
C GLU A 46 -15.83 -4.14 8.51
N LYS A 47 -14.94 -4.34 7.53
CA LYS A 47 -13.74 -3.52 7.37
C LYS A 47 -14.07 -2.08 6.97
N ALA A 48 -15.12 -1.88 6.17
CA ALA A 48 -15.62 -0.58 5.78
C ALA A 48 -16.10 0.20 7.02
N GLU A 49 -16.90 -0.45 7.88
CA GLU A 49 -17.38 0.12 9.14
C GLU A 49 -16.22 0.43 10.09
N GLU A 50 -15.30 -0.52 10.30
CA GLU A 50 -14.11 -0.33 11.15
C GLU A 50 -13.27 0.89 10.74
N LEU A 51 -13.14 1.14 9.44
CA LEU A 51 -12.35 2.26 8.92
C LEU A 51 -13.17 3.54 8.73
N GLY A 52 -14.50 3.46 8.77
CA GLY A 52 -15.39 4.58 8.46
C GLY A 52 -15.33 4.99 6.99
N ILE A 53 -15.25 4.01 6.08
CA ILE A 53 -15.16 4.21 4.62
C ILE A 53 -16.21 3.39 3.89
N ASP A 54 -16.44 3.73 2.62
CA ASP A 54 -17.15 2.88 1.68
C ASP A 54 -16.15 2.42 0.61
N TYR A 55 -15.97 1.10 0.45
CA TYR A 55 -15.11 0.59 -0.61
C TYR A 55 -15.74 0.87 -1.99
N ARG A 56 -14.88 1.26 -2.94
CA ARG A 56 -15.24 1.43 -4.35
C ARG A 56 -15.04 0.12 -5.09
N GLU A 57 -15.64 -0.02 -6.27
CA GLU A 57 -15.58 -1.25 -7.07
C GLU A 57 -14.12 -1.67 -7.34
N ASN A 58 -13.26 -0.70 -7.68
CA ASN A 58 -11.86 -0.96 -7.96
C ASN A 58 -10.94 -0.43 -6.85
N SER A 59 -11.31 -0.71 -5.60
CA SER A 59 -10.48 -0.46 -4.41
C SER A 59 -9.44 -1.56 -4.19
N TYR A 60 -8.23 -1.15 -3.81
CA TYR A 60 -7.13 -2.06 -3.49
C TYR A 60 -6.63 -1.83 -2.07
N GLU A 61 -6.37 -2.91 -1.34
CA GLU A 61 -5.54 -2.84 -0.15
C GLU A 61 -4.06 -2.89 -0.52
N VAL A 62 -3.30 -1.99 0.09
CA VAL A 62 -1.88 -1.86 -0.17
C VAL A 62 -1.10 -2.10 1.11
N LYS A 63 -0.17 -3.05 1.04
CA LYS A 63 0.79 -3.35 2.11
C LYS A 63 2.19 -3.39 1.51
N PHE A 64 3.19 -3.00 2.29
CA PHE A 64 4.57 -3.26 1.93
C PHE A 64 5.33 -3.71 3.18
N ASP A 65 6.28 -4.62 2.99
CA ASP A 65 7.06 -5.21 4.07
C ASP A 65 8.43 -5.67 3.57
N LEU A 66 9.33 -6.04 4.48
CA LEU A 66 10.54 -6.75 4.09
C LEU A 66 10.16 -8.09 3.47
N LYS A 67 10.89 -8.47 2.41
CA LYS A 67 10.71 -9.75 1.75
C LYS A 67 10.89 -10.92 2.71
N GLU A 68 11.90 -10.84 3.58
CA GLU A 68 12.16 -11.87 4.61
C GLU A 68 10.96 -12.05 5.57
N ASN A 69 10.30 -10.96 5.97
CA ASN A 69 9.11 -11.03 6.82
C ASN A 69 7.97 -11.76 6.12
N PHE A 70 7.79 -11.50 4.83
CA PHE A 70 6.79 -12.15 4.01
C PHE A 70 7.07 -13.64 3.80
N GLU A 71 8.33 -14.00 3.58
CA GLU A 71 8.76 -15.40 3.38
C GLU A 71 8.75 -16.24 4.67
N SER A 72 8.86 -15.59 5.84
CA SER A 72 8.94 -16.24 7.15
C SER A 72 7.65 -16.17 7.97
N ASP A 73 6.58 -15.59 7.41
CA ASP A 73 5.31 -15.29 8.11
C ASP A 73 5.50 -14.43 9.38
N GLN A 74 6.56 -13.62 9.43
CA GLN A 74 6.87 -12.68 10.52
C GLN A 74 6.63 -11.24 10.10
N PHE A 75 5.36 -10.93 9.80
CA PHE A 75 4.99 -9.66 9.19
C PHE A 75 5.35 -8.42 10.03
N PHE A 76 5.82 -7.39 9.34
CA PHE A 76 6.15 -6.05 9.84
C PHE A 76 7.24 -6.00 10.92
N VAL A 77 8.03 -7.09 11.03
CA VAL A 77 9.25 -7.09 11.81
C VAL A 77 10.23 -6.08 11.23
N ARG A 78 10.93 -5.35 12.11
CA ARG A 78 11.86 -4.31 11.66
C ARG A 78 13.12 -4.95 11.09
N PRO A 79 13.76 -4.31 10.10
CA PRO A 79 15.05 -4.78 9.63
C PRO A 79 16.06 -4.69 10.78
N GLU A 80 16.90 -5.72 10.90
CA GLU A 80 17.97 -5.76 11.91
C GLU A 80 18.95 -4.60 11.71
N VAL A 81 19.20 -4.25 10.46
CA VAL A 81 20.04 -3.12 10.06
C VAL A 81 19.15 -1.92 9.77
N SER A 82 19.45 -0.77 10.37
CA SER A 82 18.66 0.42 10.10
C SER A 82 18.92 0.94 8.70
N ILE A 83 17.86 1.29 7.98
CA ILE A 83 17.96 2.07 6.73
C ILE A 83 18.51 3.47 6.99
N SER A 84 19.35 3.95 6.07
CA SER A 84 19.92 5.30 6.14
C SER A 84 18.87 6.38 5.85
N VAL A 85 19.14 7.64 6.21
CA VAL A 85 18.21 8.74 5.87
C VAL A 85 18.01 8.88 4.35
N PRO A 86 19.06 8.80 3.50
CA PRO A 86 18.88 8.70 2.05
C PRO A 86 18.02 7.50 1.62
N GLY A 87 18.25 6.31 2.19
CA GLY A 87 17.46 5.12 1.90
C GLY A 87 15.99 5.29 2.27
N MET A 88 15.66 5.91 3.40
CA MET A 88 14.26 6.19 3.77
C MET A 88 13.57 7.11 2.75
N ARG A 89 14.30 8.07 2.16
CA ARG A 89 13.76 8.94 1.10
C ARG A 89 13.56 8.16 -0.20
N GLU A 90 14.52 7.30 -0.56
CA GLU A 90 14.41 6.43 -1.72
C GLU A 90 13.25 5.45 -1.60
N LEU A 91 13.07 4.82 -0.44
CA LEU A 91 11.91 3.97 -0.14
C LEU A 91 10.60 4.71 -0.35
N GLY A 92 10.49 5.95 0.17
CA GLY A 92 9.30 6.77 -0.03
C GLY A 92 9.03 7.10 -1.50
N ARG A 93 10.08 7.41 -2.27
CA ARG A 93 9.97 7.66 -3.72
C ARG A 93 9.54 6.41 -4.48
N ILE A 94 10.11 5.25 -4.16
CA ILE A 94 9.74 3.98 -4.80
C ILE A 94 8.28 3.64 -4.51
N ILE A 95 7.81 3.74 -3.26
CA ILE A 95 6.39 3.51 -2.92
C ILE A 95 5.46 4.41 -3.73
N LYS A 96 5.80 5.70 -3.86
CA LYS A 96 5.07 6.65 -4.70
C LYS A 96 5.05 6.18 -6.16
N ASP A 97 6.21 5.86 -6.74
CA ASP A 97 6.31 5.46 -8.15
C ASP A 97 5.58 4.13 -8.42
N LEU A 98 5.54 3.21 -7.44
CA LEU A 98 4.78 1.96 -7.53
C LEU A 98 3.27 2.18 -7.46
N LEU A 99 2.79 3.07 -6.60
CA LEU A 99 1.37 3.46 -6.57
C LEU A 99 0.94 4.08 -7.91
N GLU A 100 1.78 4.97 -8.47
CA GLU A 100 1.53 5.60 -9.76
C GLU A 100 1.54 4.57 -10.91
N PHE A 101 2.53 3.66 -10.90
CA PHE A 101 2.60 2.56 -11.85
C PHE A 101 1.35 1.67 -11.77
N HIS A 102 0.99 1.20 -10.58
CA HIS A 102 -0.19 0.35 -10.41
C HIS A 102 -1.46 1.06 -10.88
N TYR A 103 -1.63 2.33 -10.49
CA TYR A 103 -2.79 3.14 -10.88
C TYR A 103 -2.97 3.21 -12.40
N ARG A 104 -1.88 3.50 -13.13
CA ARG A 104 -1.90 3.62 -14.59
C ARG A 104 -2.22 2.31 -15.31
N ASN A 105 -2.06 1.16 -14.65
CA ASN A 105 -2.26 -0.17 -15.25
C ASN A 105 -3.52 -0.90 -14.75
N SER A 106 -4.10 -0.48 -13.63
CA SER A 106 -5.24 -1.17 -12.99
C SER A 106 -6.55 -0.39 -13.02
N ASN A 107 -6.51 0.91 -13.37
CA ASN A 107 -7.64 1.83 -13.20
C ASN A 107 -8.14 1.92 -11.74
N ALA A 108 -7.27 1.65 -10.76
CA ALA A 108 -7.62 1.67 -9.34
C ALA A 108 -8.30 2.98 -8.95
N GLU A 109 -9.46 2.90 -8.30
CA GLU A 109 -10.23 4.07 -7.85
C GLU A 109 -9.81 4.52 -6.46
N ALA A 110 -9.36 3.57 -5.64
CA ALA A 110 -8.85 3.84 -4.31
C ALA A 110 -7.75 2.87 -3.90
N TYR A 111 -6.85 3.35 -3.05
CA TYR A 111 -5.99 2.52 -2.24
C TYR A 111 -6.33 2.69 -0.76
N VAL A 112 -6.39 1.58 -0.04
CA VAL A 112 -6.60 1.55 1.41
C VAL A 112 -5.36 0.93 2.04
N CYS A 113 -4.82 1.57 3.07
CA CYS A 113 -3.74 1.00 3.86
C CYS A 113 -3.90 1.32 5.34
N VAL A 114 -3.45 0.42 6.20
CA VAL A 114 -3.47 0.59 7.66
C VAL A 114 -2.05 0.40 8.17
N ALA A 115 -1.55 1.39 8.92
CA ALA A 115 -0.23 1.30 9.50
C ALA A 115 -0.21 0.34 10.69
N GLU A 116 0.66 -0.66 10.63
CA GLU A 116 0.79 -1.69 11.68
C GLU A 116 1.56 -1.18 12.93
N SER A 117 2.10 0.04 12.86
CA SER A 117 2.71 0.68 14.03
C SER A 117 2.70 2.20 13.92
N THR A 118 2.78 2.89 15.06
CA THR A 118 2.88 4.36 15.13
C THR A 118 4.10 4.92 14.38
N LYS A 119 5.19 4.16 14.26
CA LYS A 119 6.36 4.57 13.46
C LYS A 119 6.07 4.51 11.97
N LEU A 120 5.39 3.46 11.53
CA LEU A 120 4.96 3.31 10.14
C LEU A 120 3.92 4.38 9.78
N LYS A 121 2.99 4.69 10.69
CA LYS A 121 2.09 5.82 10.56
C LYS A 121 2.83 7.13 10.31
N ARG A 122 3.82 7.47 11.14
CA ARG A 122 4.62 8.70 10.93
C ARG A 122 5.33 8.71 9.58
N PHE A 123 5.70 7.55 9.04
CA PHE A 123 6.27 7.45 7.70
C PHE A 123 5.21 7.72 6.63
N TYR A 124 4.04 7.09 6.71
CA TYR A 124 2.91 7.35 5.81
C TYR A 124 2.42 8.79 5.85
N ASP A 125 2.31 9.40 7.05
CA ASP A 125 1.96 10.81 7.18
C ASP A 125 2.91 11.73 6.39
N ARG A 126 4.22 11.39 6.36
CA ARG A 126 5.21 12.13 5.57
C ARG A 126 5.03 11.89 4.07
N LEU A 127 4.75 10.66 3.64
CA LEU A 127 4.53 10.35 2.22
C LEU A 127 3.27 11.04 1.69
N ALA A 128 2.16 10.97 2.43
CA ALA A 128 0.92 11.64 2.10
C ALA A 128 1.16 13.15 1.95
N LYS A 129 1.84 13.79 2.91
CA LYS A 129 2.15 15.22 2.80
C LYS A 129 3.03 15.56 1.60
N LEU A 130 3.98 14.69 1.24
CA LEU A 130 4.97 14.97 0.21
C LEU A 130 4.44 14.74 -1.20
N TYR A 131 3.70 13.65 -1.42
CA TYR A 131 3.43 13.14 -2.77
C TYR A 131 1.98 13.25 -3.22
N THR A 132 1.04 13.61 -2.35
CA THR A 132 -0.39 13.72 -2.71
C THR A 132 -0.60 14.72 -3.84
N GLU A 133 0.01 15.90 -3.75
CA GLU A 133 -0.06 16.93 -4.79
C GLU A 133 0.64 16.49 -6.09
N GLU A 134 1.78 15.79 -5.98
CA GLU A 134 2.54 15.31 -7.15
C GLU A 134 1.76 14.25 -7.94
N LEU A 135 1.00 13.39 -7.25
CA LEU A 135 0.19 12.34 -7.88
C LEU A 135 -1.20 12.83 -8.30
N ASN A 136 -1.63 14.02 -7.87
CA ASN A 136 -3.01 14.50 -7.98
C ASN A 136 -4.01 13.48 -7.39
N PHE A 137 -3.66 12.88 -6.26
CA PHE A 137 -4.53 11.99 -5.49
C PHE A 137 -5.16 12.77 -4.35
N GLU A 138 -6.24 12.27 -3.76
CA GLU A 138 -6.77 12.79 -2.51
C GLU A 138 -6.50 11.78 -1.40
N VAL A 139 -6.02 12.24 -0.25
CA VAL A 139 -5.71 11.33 0.88
C VAL A 139 -6.56 11.70 2.09
N ARG A 140 -7.39 10.76 2.52
CA ARG A 140 -8.08 10.79 3.81
C ARG A 140 -7.27 9.99 4.82
N MET A 141 -6.86 10.66 5.90
CA MET A 141 -5.97 10.11 6.93
C MET A 141 -6.71 9.90 8.25
N ASN A 142 -6.09 9.14 9.16
CA ASN A 142 -6.59 8.90 10.52
C ASN A 142 -7.92 8.14 10.53
N LEU A 143 -8.04 7.16 9.63
CA LEU A 143 -9.19 6.28 9.56
C LEU A 143 -9.13 5.18 10.62
N GLY A 144 -10.31 4.70 10.98
CA GLY A 144 -10.55 3.73 12.04
C GLY A 144 -10.27 4.24 13.46
N GLU A 145 -10.64 3.42 14.44
CA GLU A 145 -10.62 3.79 15.86
C GLU A 145 -9.22 4.25 16.35
N GLU A 146 -8.16 3.58 15.90
CA GLU A 146 -6.78 3.93 16.25
C GLU A 146 -6.18 5.06 15.39
N GLY A 147 -6.90 5.54 14.37
CA GLY A 147 -6.42 6.56 13.44
C GLY A 147 -5.19 6.11 12.62
N LEU A 148 -5.05 4.81 12.38
CA LEU A 148 -3.92 4.23 11.65
C LEU A 148 -4.22 4.00 10.16
N GLY A 149 -5.47 4.14 9.75
CA GLY A 149 -5.91 3.92 8.37
C GLY A 149 -5.77 5.14 7.47
N TYR A 150 -5.66 4.85 6.17
CA TYR A 150 -5.61 5.80 5.08
C TYR A 150 -6.46 5.29 3.93
N GLU A 151 -7.11 6.24 3.27
CA GLU A 151 -7.75 6.04 1.97
C GLU A 151 -7.15 7.06 1.01
N ILE A 152 -6.69 6.57 -0.14
CA ILE A 152 -6.08 7.35 -1.21
C ILE A 152 -7.00 7.23 -2.42
N THR A 153 -7.76 8.28 -2.71
CA THR A 153 -8.63 8.37 -3.89
C THR A 153 -7.82 8.79 -5.10
N THR A 154 -7.99 8.07 -6.22
CA THR A 154 -7.30 8.39 -7.47
C THR A 154 -8.20 9.18 -8.43
N PRO A 155 -7.66 9.79 -9.50
CA PRO A 155 -8.45 10.44 -10.54
C PRO A 155 -9.35 9.51 -11.36
N SER A 156 -9.18 8.18 -11.26
CA SER A 156 -10.08 7.23 -11.92
C SER A 156 -11.46 7.21 -11.29
N TYR A 157 -11.57 7.59 -10.01
CA TYR A 157 -12.87 7.70 -9.36
C TYR A 157 -13.64 8.90 -9.90
N LYS A 158 -14.74 8.63 -10.61
CA LYS A 158 -15.67 9.65 -11.10
C LYS A 158 -16.91 9.60 -10.21
N SER A 159 -16.99 10.53 -9.25
CA SER A 159 -18.16 10.74 -8.39
C SER A 159 -19.42 11.07 -9.19
#